data_AF-A0A392QPT4-F1
#
_entry.id   AF-A0A392QPT4-F1
#
_cell.length_a   1.000
_cell.length_b   1.000
_cell.length_c   1.000
_cell.angle_alpha   90.00
_cell.angle_beta   90.00
_cell.angle_gamma   90.00
#
_symmetry.space_group_name_H-M   'P 1'
#
loop_
_entity.id
_entity.type
_entity.pdbx_description
1 polymer ?
#
loop_
_entity_poly.entity_id
_entity_poly.type
_entity_poly.pdbx_seq_one_letter_code
_entity_poly.pdbx_strand_id
1 'polypeptide(L)' 'MVVVTSGKNVTEVQPQLDAISKLPGRGVIVTGIAPPESGFDFYSRFFAPKYGINEDPVCGTAHCGLASYW' A
#
# COMPACT_ATOMS: atom_id res chain seq x y z
N MET A 1 5.86 -2.85 5.31
CA MET A 1 5.79 -1.89 4.17
C MET A 1 6.59 -2.48 3.04
N VAL A 2 6.09 -2.40 1.81
CA VAL A 2 6.76 -2.85 0.59
C VAL A 2 6.85 -1.66 -0.35
N VAL A 3 8.07 -1.33 -0.75
CA VAL A 3 8.35 -0.25 -1.70
C VAL A 3 8.57 -0.87 -3.08
N VAL A 4 7.80 -0.43 -4.06
CA VAL A 4 7.90 -0.88 -5.46
C VAL A 4 8.52 0.20 -6.33
N THR A 5 9.02 -0.19 -7.49
CA THR A 5 9.81 0.67 -8.38
C THR A 5 9.02 1.76 -9.10
N SER A 6 7.68 1.68 -9.13
CA SER A 6 6.84 2.71 -9.75
C SER A 6 5.41 2.72 -9.20
N GLY A 7 4.73 3.86 -9.32
CA GLY A 7 3.31 4.00 -9.01
C GLY A 7 2.42 3.07 -9.86
N LYS A 8 2.85 2.74 -11.08
CA LYS A 8 2.19 1.72 -11.91
C LYS A 8 2.20 0.34 -11.24
N ASN A 9 3.32 -0.04 -10.61
CA ASN A 9 3.37 -1.29 -9.86
C ASN A 9 2.45 -1.26 -8.62
N VAL A 10 2.25 -0.09 -8.01
CA VAL A 10 1.28 0.07 -6.90
C VAL A 10 -0.15 -0.18 -7.39
N THR A 11 -0.54 0.37 -8.54
CA THR A 11 -1.91 0.21 -9.06
C THR A 11 -2.18 -1.19 -9.61
N GLU A 12 -1.19 -1.83 -10.25
CA GLU A 12 -1.35 -3.13 -10.91
C GLU A 12 -1.13 -4.34 -9.98
N VAL A 13 -0.64 -4.13 -8.76
CA VAL A 13 -0.37 -5.26 -7.84
C VAL A 13 -1.65 -6.05 -7.55
N GLN A 14 -1.53 -7.37 -7.67
CA GLN A 14 -2.55 -8.33 -7.24
C GLN A 14 -2.05 -9.05 -5.97
N PRO A 15 -2.50 -8.61 -4.78
CA PRO A 15 -2.04 -9.19 -3.53
C PRO A 15 -2.57 -10.62 -3.34
N GLN A 16 -1.72 -11.52 -2.85
CA GLN A 16 -2.17 -12.81 -2.33
C GLN A 16 -2.77 -12.61 -0.93
N LEU A 17 -4.06 -12.30 -0.87
CA LEU A 17 -4.76 -11.93 0.38
C LEU A 17 -4.67 -13.05 1.45
N ASP A 18 -4.77 -14.31 1.04
CA ASP A 18 -4.63 -15.47 1.94
C ASP A 18 -3.23 -15.61 2.54
N ALA A 19 -2.20 -15.13 1.83
CA ALA A 19 -0.85 -15.09 2.36
C ALA A 19 -0.70 -13.91 3.33
N ILE A 20 -1.24 -12.74 2.97
CA ILE A 20 -1.20 -11.54 3.81
C ILE A 20 -1.94 -11.75 5.13
N SER A 21 -3.07 -12.48 5.15
CA SER A 21 -3.83 -12.76 6.38
C SER A 21 -3.04 -13.58 7.41
N LYS A 22 -2.02 -14.32 6.96
CA LYS A 22 -1.13 -15.14 7.78
C LYS A 22 0.09 -14.38 8.29
N LEU A 23 0.38 -13.19 7.76
CA LEU A 23 1.54 -12.40 8.17
C LEU A 23 1.37 -11.82 9.58
N PRO A 24 2.47 -11.63 10.33
CA PRO A 24 2.43 -10.85 11.57
C PRO A 24 2.13 -9.38 11.25
N GLY A 25 1.47 -8.70 12.20
CA GLY A 25 1.08 -7.29 12.06
C GLY A 25 -0.37 -7.07 11.63
N ARG A 26 -0.66 -5.84 11.19
CA ARG A 26 -2.02 -5.36 10.85
C ARG A 26 -2.38 -5.59 9.38
N GLY A 27 -1.37 -5.60 8.50
CA GLY A 27 -1.57 -5.63 7.06
C GLY A 27 -0.30 -5.22 6.32
N VAL A 28 -0.42 -5.06 5.01
CA VAL A 28 0.68 -4.71 4.12
C VAL A 28 0.36 -3.41 3.42
N ILE A 29 1.26 -2.43 3.56
CA ILE A 29 1.29 -1.21 2.76
C ILE A 29 2.19 -1.47 1.55
N VAL A 30 1.66 -1.24 0.35
CA VAL A 30 2.43 -1.19 -0.90
C VAL A 30 2.51 0.26 -1.35
N THR A 31 3.70 0.77 -1.65
CA THR A 31 3.90 2.17 -2.01
C THR A 31 5.02 2.36 -3.02
N GLY A 32 5.00 3.44 -3.79
CA GLY A 32 5.99 3.75 -4.83
C GLY A 32 5.82 5.18 -5.35
N ILE A 33 6.88 5.73 -5.95
CA ILE A 33 6.87 7.07 -6.56
C ILE A 33 5.79 7.14 -7.62
N ALA A 34 4.95 8.18 -7.54
CA ALA A 34 3.88 8.36 -8.50
C ALA A 34 4.43 8.77 -9.88
N PRO A 35 3.71 8.50 -10.98
CA PRO A 35 4.11 8.96 -12.30
C PRO A 35 4.26 10.50 -12.32
N PRO A 36 5.26 11.07 -13.02
CA PRO A 36 5.48 12.53 -13.05
C PRO A 36 4.24 13.35 -13.47
N GLU A 37 3.42 12.80 -14.37
CA GLU A 37 2.20 13.42 -14.88
C GLU A 37 1.01 13.39 -13.90
N SER A 38 1.13 12.68 -12.78
CA SER A 38 0.03 12.48 -11.84
C SER A 38 -0.26 13.67 -10.92
N GLY A 39 0.74 14.54 -10.69
CA GLY A 39 0.65 15.62 -9.70
C GLY A 39 0.71 15.16 -8.24
N PHE A 40 1.05 13.90 -7.97
CA PHE A 40 1.26 13.34 -6.63
C PHE A 40 2.72 12.96 -6.42
N ASP A 41 3.17 12.90 -5.17
CA ASP A 41 4.55 12.50 -4.83
C ASP A 41 4.71 10.96 -4.85
N PHE A 42 3.73 10.25 -4.29
CA PHE A 42 3.72 8.79 -4.20
C PHE A 42 2.31 8.22 -4.24
N TYR A 43 2.19 6.96 -4.62
CA TYR A 43 0.97 6.17 -4.49
C TYR A 43 1.09 5.18 -3.34
N SER A 44 -0.05 4.83 -2.74
CA SER A 44 -0.11 3.79 -1.71
C SER A 44 -1.40 2.99 -1.78
N ARG A 45 -1.32 1.71 -1.38
CA ARG A 45 -2.48 0.82 -1.14
C ARG A 45 -2.24 0.05 0.16
N PHE A 46 -3.31 -0.24 0.89
CA PHE A 46 -3.24 -0.95 2.17
C PHE A 46 -4.14 -2.18 2.19
N PHE A 47 -3.55 -3.35 2.43
CA PHE A 47 -4.24 -4.64 2.46
C PHE A 47 -4.26 -5.19 3.88
N ALA A 48 -5.45 -5.43 4.44
CA ALA A 48 -5.61 -5.82 5.84
C ALA A 48 -6.59 -7.00 6.03
N PRO A 49 -6.46 -8.11 5.25
CA PRO A 49 -7.46 -9.19 5.22
C PRO A 49 -7.67 -9.89 6.58
N LYS A 50 -6.70 -9.78 7.50
CA LYS A 50 -6.84 -10.25 8.89
C LYS A 50 -8.00 -9.61 9.65
N TYR A 51 -8.42 -8.42 9.24
CA TYR A 51 -9.56 -7.71 9.81
C TYR A 51 -10.83 -7.84 8.96
N GLY A 52 -10.85 -8.76 7.99
CA GLY A 52 -11.96 -8.91 7.05
C GLY A 52 -12.01 -7.82 5.98
N ILE A 53 -10.98 -6.97 5.90
CA ILE A 53 -10.86 -5.88 4.92
C ILE A 53 -9.78 -6.27 3.92
N ASN A 54 -10.18 -6.72 2.73
CA ASN A 54 -9.23 -7.10 1.69
C ASN A 54 -8.32 -5.93 1.31
N GLU A 55 -8.92 -4.75 1.14
CA GLU A 55 -8.23 -3.50 0.87
C GLU A 55 -8.97 -2.34 1.55
N ASP A 56 -8.23 -1.51 2.29
CA ASP A 56 -8.72 -0.27 2.84
C ASP A 56 -8.51 0.84 1.79
N PRO A 57 -9.57 1.47 1.26
CA PRO A 57 -9.45 2.44 0.19
C PRO A 57 -8.61 3.67 0.58
N VAL A 58 -8.64 4.11 1.84
CA VAL A 58 -7.83 5.24 2.33
C VAL A 58 -7.46 5.05 3.80
N CYS A 59 -6.27 4.50 4.06
CA CYS A 59 -5.77 4.34 5.41
C CYS A 59 -4.97 5.56 5.87
N GLY A 60 -5.58 6.46 6.65
CA GLY A 60 -4.92 7.66 7.18
C GLY A 60 -3.72 7.35 8.07
N THR A 61 -3.79 6.29 8.89
CA THR A 61 -2.67 5.88 9.77
C THR A 61 -1.46 5.38 8.98
N ALA A 62 -1.64 4.84 7.78
CA ALA A 62 -0.53 4.50 6.89
C ALA A 62 0.24 5.76 6.46
N HIS A 63 -0.47 6.87 6.24
CA HIS A 63 0.14 8.14 5.83
C HIS A 63 0.96 8.80 6.94
N CYS A 64 0.68 8.52 8.21
CA CYS A 64 1.54 8.97 9.31
C CYS A 64 2.99 8.45 9.19
N GLY A 65 3.19 7.28 8.58
CA GLY A 65 4.53 6.76 8.28
C GLY A 65 5.02 7.15 6.88
N LEU A 66 4.13 7.09 5.88
CA LEU A 66 4.51 7.34 4.48
C LEU A 66 4.92 8.79 4.23
N ALA A 67 4.28 9.77 4.88
CA ALA A 67 4.58 11.19 4.70
C ALA A 67 5.99 11.59 5.16
N SER A 68 6.64 10.80 6.01
CA SER A 68 8.05 11.01 6.39
C SER A 68 9.02 10.13 5.63
N TYR A 69 8.52 9.11 4.93
CA TYR A 69 9.34 8.17 4.17
C TYR A 69 9.64 8.68 2.76
N TRP A 70 8.62 9.25 2.10
CA TRP A 70 8.73 9.87 0.78
C TRP A 70 9.01 11.37 0.92
#